data_AF-A0AA39YKZ7-F1
#
_entry.id   AF-A0AA39YKZ7-F1
#
_cell.length_a   1.000
_cell.length_b   1.000
_cell.length_c   1.000
_cell.angle_alpha   90.00
_cell.angle_beta   90.00
_cell.angle_gamma   90.00
#
_symmetry.space_group_name_H-M   'P 1'
#
loop_
_entity.id
_entity.type
_entity.pdbx_description
1 polymer ?
#
loop_
_entity_poly.entity_id
_entity_poly.type
_entity_poly.pdbx_seq_one_letter_code
_entity_poly.pdbx_strand_id
1 'polypeptide(L)'
;MILSSLLVLFWTVFAPVLAAPTTIVGQWTLSGLRRSCSPTDNKCEYNFSLDEHTGPENVMICTFTVDGTAESDFGSKACSNNPRLHVQAGWNKTGAPEDVFMTLVVTDMQLSADSFFGYKETDFGELGIVMQSITRPAYSIGTFGPDPAESGAESDLASGSDNDDDDEDDSDDDIVKRRDYEDEDGWIVVEARQTRDLGKVQISDLRRTWDEEDKAIFTSFMISTTDGDSVRCELRITDTEPEGSWYSRGPCDKFTISWGYNDFADSAVMTVCNSNTGMAAFVGFDGVSDLDKTYAPSRWEPYHIAGCK
;
A
#
# COMPACT_ATOMS: atom_id res chain seq x y z
N MET A 1 -64.61 -19.69 14.52
CA MET A 1 -63.31 -19.73 13.81
C MET A 1 -62.82 -18.30 13.67
N ILE A 2 -61.93 -17.85 14.54
CA ILE A 2 -61.22 -16.57 14.41
C ILE A 2 -59.75 -16.94 14.61
N LEU A 3 -59.00 -17.05 13.51
CA LEU A 3 -57.55 -17.24 13.56
C LEU A 3 -56.91 -15.89 13.92
N SER A 4 -56.31 -15.82 15.10
CA SER A 4 -55.49 -14.70 15.56
C SER A 4 -54.07 -14.92 15.06
N SER A 5 -53.69 -14.21 13.99
CA SER A 5 -52.32 -14.21 13.46
C SER A 5 -51.40 -13.42 14.41
N LEU A 6 -50.51 -14.12 15.12
CA LEU A 6 -49.38 -13.52 15.82
C LEU A 6 -48.29 -13.20 14.79
N LEU A 7 -48.04 -11.92 14.58
CA LEU A 7 -46.90 -11.39 13.82
C LEU A 7 -45.69 -11.37 14.76
N VAL A 8 -44.76 -12.31 14.59
CA VAL A 8 -43.48 -12.33 15.32
C VAL A 8 -42.53 -11.39 14.59
N LEU A 9 -42.35 -10.18 15.12
CA LEU A 9 -41.31 -9.25 14.71
C LEU A 9 -39.95 -9.80 15.19
N PHE A 10 -39.23 -10.47 14.28
CA PHE A 10 -37.81 -10.75 14.46
C PHE A 10 -37.04 -9.42 14.38
N TRP A 11 -36.63 -8.90 15.54
CA TRP A 11 -35.62 -7.87 15.61
C TRP A 11 -34.27 -8.53 15.33
N THR A 12 -33.76 -8.38 14.11
CA THR A 12 -32.36 -8.65 13.79
C THR A 12 -31.50 -7.62 14.52
N VAL A 13 -30.85 -8.04 15.59
CA VAL A 13 -29.78 -7.26 16.22
C VAL A 13 -28.60 -7.28 15.25
N PHE A 14 -28.44 -6.21 14.47
CA PHE A 14 -27.18 -5.98 13.75
C PHE A 14 -26.13 -5.65 14.82
N ALA A 15 -25.30 -6.63 15.16
CA ALA A 15 -24.08 -6.35 15.89
C ALA A 15 -23.18 -5.52 14.96
N PRO A 16 -22.74 -4.32 15.37
CA PRO A 16 -21.74 -3.60 14.60
C PRO A 16 -20.48 -4.47 14.55
N VAL A 17 -20.05 -4.83 13.36
CA VAL A 17 -18.74 -5.43 13.14
C VAL A 17 -17.73 -4.35 13.47
N LEU A 18 -17.16 -4.40 14.67
CA LEU A 18 -16.03 -3.57 15.03
C LEU A 18 -14.85 -4.04 14.17
N ALA A 19 -14.40 -3.19 13.25
CA ALA A 19 -13.15 -3.42 12.54
C ALA A 19 -12.02 -3.52 13.56
N ALA A 20 -11.19 -4.56 13.44
CA ALA A 20 -10.03 -4.70 14.30
C ALA A 20 -9.02 -3.57 13.98
N PRO A 21 -8.36 -2.97 14.98
CA PRO A 21 -7.36 -1.93 14.75
C PRO A 21 -6.23 -2.47 13.86
N THR A 22 -5.78 -1.63 12.90
CA THR A 22 -4.60 -1.94 12.09
C THR A 22 -3.40 -2.21 12.97
N THR A 23 -3.00 -3.48 13.03
CA THR A 23 -1.93 -3.90 13.94
C THR A 23 -0.66 -4.03 13.12
N ILE A 24 0.27 -3.09 13.32
CA ILE A 24 1.64 -3.26 12.86
C ILE A 24 2.21 -4.45 13.65
N VAL A 25 2.49 -5.54 12.95
CA VAL A 25 2.99 -6.79 13.55
C VAL A 25 4.52 -6.90 13.48
N GLY A 26 5.18 -6.01 12.74
CA GLY A 26 6.63 -5.96 12.64
C GLY A 26 7.14 -4.91 11.67
N GLN A 27 8.45 -4.91 11.48
CA GLN A 27 9.14 -4.20 10.41
C GLN A 27 9.84 -5.26 9.57
N TRP A 28 9.62 -5.28 8.26
CA TRP A 28 10.23 -6.23 7.35
C TRP A 28 11.22 -5.54 6.45
N THR A 29 12.39 -6.14 6.28
CA THR A 29 13.43 -5.66 5.37
C THR A 29 13.49 -6.56 4.16
N LEU A 30 13.27 -5.99 2.97
CA LEU A 30 13.48 -6.66 1.70
C LEU A 30 14.81 -6.22 1.12
N SER A 31 15.65 -7.21 0.76
CA SER A 31 16.99 -6.99 0.23
C SER A 31 17.24 -7.81 -1.04
N GLY A 32 18.10 -7.29 -1.91
CA GLY A 32 18.62 -8.02 -3.07
C GLY A 32 17.56 -8.40 -4.09
N LEU A 33 16.53 -7.57 -4.28
CA LEU A 33 15.49 -7.83 -5.28
C LEU A 33 16.11 -7.90 -6.67
N ARG A 34 16.01 -9.06 -7.28
CA ARG A 34 16.49 -9.36 -8.62
C ARG A 34 15.35 -9.75 -9.53
N ARG A 35 15.38 -9.26 -10.76
CA ARG A 35 14.47 -9.59 -11.84
C ARG A 35 15.28 -10.00 -13.07
N SER A 36 14.97 -11.17 -13.64
CA SER A 36 15.57 -11.66 -14.87
C SER A 36 14.49 -12.14 -15.83
N CYS A 37 14.40 -11.53 -17.00
CA CYS A 37 13.36 -11.84 -17.98
C CYS A 37 13.94 -12.54 -19.20
N SER A 38 13.34 -13.67 -19.59
CA SER A 38 13.66 -14.36 -20.84
C SER A 38 12.99 -13.63 -22.01
N PRO A 39 13.77 -13.16 -23.01
CA PRO A 39 13.20 -12.49 -24.19
C PRO A 39 12.45 -13.46 -25.12
N THR A 40 12.61 -14.78 -24.94
CA THR A 40 12.01 -15.80 -25.80
C THR A 40 10.71 -16.36 -25.23
N ASP A 41 10.59 -16.45 -23.91
CA ASP A 41 9.52 -17.20 -23.26
C ASP A 41 8.45 -16.31 -22.63
N ASN A 42 8.59 -14.98 -22.69
CA ASN A 42 7.74 -14.02 -21.98
C ASN A 42 7.55 -14.43 -20.52
N LYS A 43 8.67 -14.70 -19.84
CA LYS A 43 8.71 -15.08 -18.44
C LYS A 43 9.77 -14.30 -17.71
N CYS A 44 9.45 -13.85 -16.51
CA CYS A 44 10.40 -13.20 -15.62
C CYS A 44 10.53 -14.00 -14.33
N GLU A 45 11.77 -14.28 -13.94
CA GLU A 45 12.11 -14.82 -12.63
C GLU A 45 12.45 -13.67 -11.69
N TYR A 46 11.89 -13.74 -10.49
CA TYR A 46 12.15 -12.82 -9.40
C TYR A 46 12.80 -13.55 -8.24
N ASN A 47 13.74 -12.89 -7.57
CA ASN A 47 14.40 -13.40 -6.37
C ASN A 47 14.67 -12.27 -5.38
N PHE A 48 14.46 -12.51 -4.09
CA PHE A 48 14.84 -11.58 -3.01
C PHE A 48 15.00 -12.31 -1.67
N SER A 49 15.59 -11.61 -0.70
CA SER A 49 15.58 -12.01 0.72
C SER A 49 14.64 -11.11 1.52
N LEU A 50 13.88 -11.70 2.44
CA LEU A 50 13.01 -11.00 3.38
C LEU A 50 13.44 -11.32 4.80
N ASP A 51 13.76 -10.29 5.59
CA ASP A 51 13.96 -10.39 7.03
C ASP A 51 12.75 -9.81 7.76
N GLU A 52 12.05 -10.62 8.54
CA GLU A 52 10.89 -10.18 9.32
C GLU A 52 11.29 -9.57 10.68
N HIS A 53 12.57 -9.61 11.04
CA HIS A 53 13.11 -9.18 12.34
C HIS A 53 12.47 -9.89 13.54
N THR A 54 11.92 -11.09 13.33
CA THR A 54 11.29 -11.90 14.37
C THR A 54 12.27 -12.83 15.10
N GLY A 55 13.57 -12.78 14.76
CA GLY A 55 14.64 -13.58 15.38
C GLY A 55 15.92 -13.66 14.52
N PRO A 56 17.04 -14.15 15.07
CA PRO A 56 18.37 -14.12 14.44
C PRO A 56 18.56 -15.03 13.21
N GLU A 57 17.56 -15.84 12.84
CA GLU A 57 17.63 -16.77 11.69
C GLU A 57 16.47 -16.60 10.70
N ASN A 58 15.71 -15.49 10.75
CA ASN A 58 14.46 -15.36 10.00
C ASN A 58 14.60 -14.63 8.65
N VAL A 59 15.75 -14.80 8.00
CA VAL A 59 15.93 -14.35 6.60
C VAL A 59 15.41 -15.43 5.66
N MET A 60 14.30 -15.15 5.01
CA MET A 60 13.66 -16.03 4.04
C MET A 60 14.06 -15.67 2.63
N ILE A 61 14.35 -16.67 1.81
CA ILE A 61 14.59 -16.47 0.37
C ILE A 61 13.31 -16.76 -0.40
N CYS A 62 12.88 -15.80 -1.22
CA CYS A 62 11.77 -15.98 -2.14
C CYS A 62 12.29 -16.06 -3.57
N THR A 63 11.83 -17.05 -4.33
CA THR A 63 12.04 -17.14 -5.78
C THR A 63 10.71 -17.53 -6.43
N PHE A 64 10.30 -16.82 -7.47
CA PHE A 64 9.07 -17.13 -8.21
C PHE A 64 9.19 -16.69 -9.67
N THR A 65 8.29 -17.21 -10.51
CA THR A 65 8.24 -16.88 -11.94
C THR A 65 6.86 -16.33 -12.28
N VAL A 66 6.84 -15.31 -13.12
CA VAL A 66 5.62 -14.73 -13.68
C VAL A 66 5.64 -14.83 -15.19
N ASP A 67 4.48 -15.10 -15.78
CA ASP A 67 4.27 -14.94 -17.21
C ASP A 67 4.08 -13.45 -17.50
N GLY A 68 4.83 -12.91 -18.46
CA GLY A 68 4.82 -11.50 -18.80
C GLY A 68 6.20 -10.93 -19.11
N THR A 69 6.25 -9.61 -19.22
CA THR A 69 7.50 -8.87 -19.37
C THR A 69 7.97 -8.34 -18.01
N ALA A 70 9.10 -7.65 -18.03
CA ALA A 70 9.66 -6.98 -16.86
C ALA A 70 8.65 -6.02 -16.19
N GLU A 71 7.77 -5.44 -16.98
CA GLU A 71 6.80 -4.42 -16.61
C GLU A 71 5.38 -5.03 -16.66
N SER A 72 5.13 -6.12 -15.94
CA SER A 72 3.82 -6.78 -15.94
C SER A 72 3.28 -6.89 -14.53
N ASP A 73 2.03 -6.47 -14.35
CA ASP A 73 1.24 -6.77 -13.14
C ASP A 73 1.11 -8.28 -13.00
N PHE A 74 1.09 -8.75 -11.75
CA PHE A 74 0.82 -10.14 -11.45
C PHE A 74 0.10 -10.28 -10.12
N GLY A 75 -0.93 -11.14 -10.10
CA GLY A 75 -1.57 -11.59 -8.87
C GLY A 75 -0.70 -12.53 -8.05
N SER A 76 -1.24 -12.99 -6.92
CA SER A 76 -0.52 -13.78 -5.91
C SER A 76 0.28 -14.96 -6.50
N LYS A 77 1.59 -14.97 -6.22
CA LYS A 77 2.52 -16.06 -6.54
C LYS A 77 3.20 -16.56 -5.28
N ALA A 78 3.08 -17.86 -5.01
CA ALA A 78 3.83 -18.51 -3.94
C ALA A 78 5.32 -18.56 -4.28
N CYS A 79 6.19 -18.30 -3.31
CA CYS A 79 7.63 -18.48 -3.48
C CYS A 79 8.00 -19.97 -3.51
N SER A 80 8.72 -20.39 -4.54
CA SER A 80 9.14 -21.79 -4.74
C SER A 80 9.97 -22.35 -3.58
N ASN A 81 10.84 -21.51 -3.00
CA ASN A 81 11.73 -21.91 -1.92
C ASN A 81 11.09 -21.75 -0.53
N ASN A 82 9.98 -21.02 -0.45
CA ASN A 82 9.28 -20.78 0.80
C ASN A 82 7.79 -20.51 0.54
N PRO A 83 6.96 -21.56 0.41
CA PRO A 83 5.55 -21.43 -0.01
C PRO A 83 4.66 -20.73 1.03
N ARG A 84 5.19 -20.40 2.20
CA ARG A 84 4.54 -19.52 3.19
C ARG A 84 4.49 -18.07 2.69
N LEU A 85 5.45 -17.66 1.86
CA LEU A 85 5.49 -16.33 1.28
C LEU A 85 4.75 -16.31 -0.06
N HIS A 86 3.88 -15.32 -0.20
CA HIS A 86 3.16 -15.01 -1.41
C HIS A 86 3.51 -13.59 -1.86
N VAL A 87 3.62 -13.39 -3.16
CA VAL A 87 4.06 -12.13 -3.75
C VAL A 87 3.14 -11.73 -4.89
N GLN A 88 2.75 -10.46 -4.90
CA GLN A 88 2.00 -9.83 -5.99
C GLN A 88 2.63 -8.48 -6.30
N ALA A 89 2.42 -7.97 -7.51
CA ALA A 89 2.90 -6.65 -7.87
C ALA A 89 1.98 -5.92 -8.84
N GLY A 90 1.98 -4.59 -8.71
CA GLY A 90 1.46 -3.65 -9.68
C GLY A 90 2.56 -2.75 -10.23
N TRP A 91 2.46 -2.41 -11.52
CA TRP A 91 3.45 -1.69 -12.33
C TRP A 91 2.88 -0.43 -12.97
N ASN A 92 3.56 0.69 -12.78
CA ASN A 92 3.38 1.87 -13.61
C ASN A 92 4.22 1.77 -14.89
N LYS A 93 3.59 1.50 -16.04
CA LYS A 93 4.26 1.44 -17.35
C LYS A 93 4.32 2.77 -18.10
N THR A 94 3.86 3.86 -17.49
CA THR A 94 3.65 5.13 -18.18
C THR A 94 4.54 6.23 -17.63
N GLY A 95 5.19 6.98 -18.52
CA GLY A 95 6.05 8.10 -18.18
C GLY A 95 7.45 7.94 -18.74
N ALA A 96 8.35 8.82 -18.32
CA ALA A 96 9.77 8.63 -18.54
C ALA A 96 10.28 7.47 -17.66
N PRO A 97 11.44 6.84 -17.97
CA PRO A 97 11.96 5.72 -17.18
C PRO A 97 12.07 5.96 -15.67
N GLU A 98 12.28 7.22 -15.26
CA GLU A 98 12.30 7.65 -13.87
C GLU A 98 10.93 7.63 -13.18
N ASP A 99 9.84 7.70 -13.94
CA ASP A 99 8.45 7.65 -13.48
C ASP A 99 7.95 6.21 -13.34
N VAL A 100 8.63 5.25 -13.99
CA VAL A 100 8.26 3.83 -13.99
C VAL A 100 8.60 3.25 -12.62
N PHE A 101 7.59 2.72 -11.94
CA PHE A 101 7.75 2.11 -10.63
C PHE A 101 6.90 0.85 -10.48
N MET A 102 7.35 -0.05 -9.61
CA MET A 102 6.66 -1.26 -9.17
C MET A 102 6.33 -1.14 -7.69
N THR A 103 5.16 -1.62 -7.29
CA THR A 103 4.85 -1.94 -5.89
C THR A 103 4.80 -3.45 -5.74
N LEU A 104 5.67 -4.00 -4.91
CA LEU A 104 5.72 -5.40 -4.53
C LEU A 104 5.01 -5.56 -3.18
N VAL A 105 4.00 -6.40 -3.12
CA VAL A 105 3.36 -6.80 -1.87
C VAL A 105 3.84 -8.19 -1.52
N VAL A 106 4.45 -8.32 -0.34
CA VAL A 106 4.88 -9.61 0.19
C VAL A 106 3.93 -9.97 1.33
N THR A 107 3.28 -11.11 1.21
CA THR A 107 2.36 -11.66 2.22
C THR A 107 3.00 -12.86 2.87
N ASP A 108 2.99 -12.88 4.19
CA ASP A 108 3.32 -14.01 5.00
C ASP A 108 2.07 -14.71 5.51
N MET A 109 1.83 -15.91 5.00
CA MET A 109 0.62 -16.67 5.27
C MET A 109 0.60 -17.27 6.68
N GLN A 110 1.77 -17.44 7.31
CA GLN A 110 1.86 -17.98 8.66
C GLN A 110 1.66 -16.90 9.71
N LEU A 111 2.22 -15.71 9.48
CA LEU A 111 1.99 -14.54 10.32
C LEU A 111 0.64 -13.88 10.03
N SER A 112 -0.02 -14.25 8.93
CA SER A 112 -1.21 -13.55 8.41
C SER A 112 -0.95 -12.05 8.31
N ALA A 113 0.14 -11.70 7.62
CA ALA A 113 0.62 -10.33 7.55
C ALA A 113 1.15 -9.97 6.16
N ASP A 114 1.15 -8.70 5.82
CA ASP A 114 1.66 -8.18 4.55
C ASP A 114 2.50 -6.90 4.72
N SER A 115 3.46 -6.72 3.80
CA SER A 115 4.31 -5.54 3.72
C SER A 115 4.49 -5.10 2.25
N PHE A 116 4.64 -3.78 2.06
CA PHE A 116 4.57 -3.12 0.77
C PHE A 116 5.88 -2.42 0.43
N PHE A 117 6.46 -2.75 -0.72
CA PHE A 117 7.77 -2.26 -1.14
C PHE A 117 7.67 -1.61 -2.52
N GLY A 118 7.94 -0.31 -2.60
CA GLY A 118 8.03 0.43 -3.86
C GLY A 118 9.45 0.44 -4.42
N TYR A 119 9.59 0.25 -5.73
CA TYR A 119 10.85 0.29 -6.48
C TYR A 119 10.67 1.07 -7.77
N LYS A 120 11.65 1.86 -8.16
CA LYS A 120 11.70 2.42 -9.52
C LYS A 120 12.30 1.42 -10.49
N GLU A 121 11.99 1.57 -11.76
CA GLU A 121 12.67 0.84 -12.83
C GLU A 121 14.17 1.17 -12.84
N THR A 122 14.54 2.42 -12.56
CA THR A 122 15.95 2.83 -12.46
C THR A 122 16.70 2.15 -11.32
N ASP A 123 16.02 1.62 -10.31
CA ASP A 123 16.66 0.96 -9.16
C ASP A 123 17.24 -0.41 -9.53
N PHE A 124 16.71 -1.06 -10.58
CA PHE A 124 17.17 -2.37 -11.04
C PHE A 124 18.53 -2.31 -11.77
N GLY A 125 18.96 -1.13 -12.24
CA GLY A 125 20.19 -0.96 -12.99
C GLY A 125 20.32 -1.88 -14.21
N GLU A 126 21.53 -2.01 -14.76
CA GLU A 126 21.78 -2.86 -15.95
C GLU A 126 21.69 -4.37 -15.66
N LEU A 127 21.88 -4.77 -14.39
CA LEU A 127 21.93 -6.19 -13.99
C LEU A 127 20.56 -6.73 -13.55
N GLY A 128 19.54 -5.88 -13.48
CA GLY A 128 18.22 -6.26 -12.97
C GLY A 128 18.23 -6.52 -11.46
N ILE A 129 19.09 -5.84 -10.69
CA ILE A 129 19.27 -6.03 -9.25
C ILE A 129 19.12 -4.69 -8.54
N VAL A 130 18.22 -4.64 -7.56
CA VAL A 130 18.12 -3.54 -6.61
C VAL A 130 19.12 -3.76 -5.48
N MET A 131 20.11 -2.86 -5.40
CA MET A 131 21.18 -2.94 -4.40
C MET A 131 20.73 -2.41 -3.02
N GLN A 132 19.72 -1.55 -2.98
CA GLN A 132 19.22 -0.97 -1.75
C GLN A 132 18.29 -1.95 -1.02
N SER A 133 18.49 -2.08 0.30
CA SER A 133 17.52 -2.75 1.17
C SER A 133 16.47 -1.76 1.63
N ILE A 134 15.21 -2.16 1.67
CA ILE A 134 14.09 -1.32 2.08
C ILE A 134 13.40 -1.95 3.28
N THR A 135 13.26 -1.20 4.37
CA THR A 135 12.52 -1.61 5.56
C THR A 135 11.16 -0.95 5.60
N ARG A 136 10.10 -1.73 5.83
CA ARG A 136 8.71 -1.29 5.80
C ARG A 136 7.91 -1.93 6.94
N PRO A 137 6.89 -1.24 7.47
CA PRO A 137 5.98 -1.87 8.42
C PRO A 137 5.24 -3.03 7.77
N ALA A 138 5.09 -4.11 8.53
CA ALA A 138 4.21 -5.22 8.20
C ALA A 138 2.92 -5.11 9.00
N TYR A 139 1.80 -5.38 8.34
CA TYR A 139 0.46 -5.24 8.90
C TYR A 139 -0.21 -6.60 8.99
N SER A 140 -1.02 -6.82 10.01
CA SER A 140 -1.89 -8.00 10.05
C SER A 140 -2.94 -7.89 8.93
N ILE A 141 -3.17 -8.99 8.22
CA ILE A 141 -4.26 -9.12 7.24
C ILE A 141 -5.60 -8.88 7.95
N GLY A 142 -6.54 -8.22 7.26
CA GLY A 142 -7.87 -7.96 7.80
C GLY A 142 -7.92 -6.80 8.80
N THR A 143 -6.88 -5.95 8.81
CA THR A 143 -6.80 -4.83 9.75
C THR A 143 -6.81 -3.45 9.08
N PHE A 144 -6.98 -3.38 7.76
CA PHE A 144 -7.21 -2.14 7.04
C PHE A 144 -8.67 -1.69 7.20
N GLY A 145 -8.99 -1.18 8.40
CA GLY A 145 -10.26 -0.55 8.73
C GLY A 145 -10.09 0.94 9.08
N PRO A 146 -11.21 1.68 9.24
CA PRO A 146 -11.17 3.05 9.72
C PRO A 146 -10.49 3.13 11.09
N ASP A 147 -9.79 4.23 11.38
CA ASP A 147 -9.14 4.42 12.67
C ASP A 147 -10.17 4.26 13.81
N PRO A 148 -9.93 3.39 14.81
CA PRO A 148 -10.88 3.18 15.90
C PRO A 148 -11.17 4.48 16.65
N ALA A 149 -10.22 5.41 16.66
CA ALA A 149 -10.32 6.71 17.32
C ALA A 149 -11.33 7.67 16.65
N GLU A 150 -11.63 7.53 15.36
CA GLU A 150 -12.61 8.39 14.68
C GLU A 150 -14.03 7.81 14.68
N SER A 151 -14.20 6.52 15.00
CA SER A 151 -15.51 5.86 15.02
C SER A 151 -16.26 5.96 16.36
N GLY A 152 -15.73 6.71 17.33
CA GLY A 152 -16.28 6.80 18.69
C GLY A 152 -16.43 8.24 19.21
N ALA A 153 -17.67 8.73 19.15
CA ALA A 153 -18.26 9.81 19.95
C ALA A 153 -17.59 11.20 19.89
N GLU A 154 -18.31 12.15 19.29
CA GLU A 154 -18.24 13.56 19.68
C GLU A 154 -18.43 13.65 21.20
N SER A 155 -17.32 13.76 21.95
CA SER A 155 -17.38 14.25 23.32
C SER A 155 -17.22 15.76 23.26
N ASP A 156 -18.35 16.46 23.35
CA ASP A 156 -18.43 17.87 23.68
C ASP A 156 -17.54 18.16 24.91
N LEU A 157 -16.35 18.70 24.69
CA LEU A 157 -15.56 19.37 25.71
C LEU A 157 -15.14 20.74 25.19
N ALA A 158 -15.93 21.71 25.63
CA ALA A 158 -15.66 23.13 25.50
C ALA A 158 -14.48 23.58 26.38
N SER A 159 -13.90 24.71 25.96
CA SER A 159 -12.97 25.62 26.65
C SER A 159 -11.49 25.20 26.69
N GLY A 160 -10.52 26.09 26.51
CA GLY A 160 -10.57 27.55 26.55
C GLY A 160 -9.57 28.21 25.60
N SER A 161 -9.95 29.43 25.24
CA SER A 161 -9.07 30.53 24.86
C SER A 161 -7.94 30.67 25.88
N ASP A 162 -6.71 30.85 25.42
CA ASP A 162 -5.93 32.07 25.71
C ASP A 162 -4.74 32.19 24.76
N ASN A 163 -4.52 33.42 24.30
CA ASN A 163 -3.42 33.87 23.47
C ASN A 163 -2.09 33.80 24.26
N ASP A 164 -0.96 33.71 23.56
CA ASP A 164 0.04 34.79 23.57
C ASP A 164 1.17 34.47 22.58
N ASP A 165 1.58 35.53 21.89
CA ASP A 165 2.70 35.64 20.96
C ASP A 165 4.05 35.33 21.61
N ASP A 166 5.02 34.80 20.86
CA ASP A 166 6.35 35.42 20.73
C ASP A 166 7.22 34.67 19.71
N ASP A 167 7.78 35.48 18.80
CA ASP A 167 8.76 35.15 17.77
C ASP A 167 10.07 34.60 18.37
N GLU A 168 10.67 33.58 17.73
CA GLU A 168 12.13 33.53 17.56
C GLU A 168 12.51 32.70 16.32
N ASP A 169 13.24 33.37 15.46
CA ASP A 169 13.61 33.08 14.07
C ASP A 169 14.98 32.37 14.08
N ASP A 170 14.99 31.03 14.19
CA ASP A 170 16.21 30.22 14.00
C ASP A 170 16.14 29.52 12.64
N SER A 171 16.60 30.25 11.62
CA SER A 171 16.92 29.75 10.30
C SER A 171 18.26 28.99 10.33
N ASP A 172 18.25 27.78 10.87
CA ASP A 172 19.32 26.82 10.63
C ASP A 172 19.03 26.06 9.32
N ASP A 173 19.75 26.49 8.27
CA ASP A 173 20.02 25.70 7.07
C ASP A 173 20.71 24.38 7.48
N ASP A 174 19.90 23.40 7.85
CA ASP A 174 20.34 22.06 8.18
C ASP A 174 20.68 21.32 6.88
N ILE A 175 21.85 21.65 6.33
CA ILE A 175 22.46 20.94 5.22
C ILE A 175 22.68 19.49 5.66
N VAL A 176 21.97 18.59 4.99
CA VAL A 176 22.11 17.13 5.06
C VAL A 176 23.59 16.74 4.99
N LYS A 177 24.20 16.43 6.15
CA LYS A 177 25.51 15.79 6.20
C LYS A 177 25.29 14.28 6.14
N ARG A 178 25.52 13.71 4.95
CA ARG A 178 25.74 12.26 4.77
C ARG A 178 26.87 11.83 5.71
N ARG A 179 26.60 10.82 6.55
CA ARG A 179 27.61 10.15 7.36
C ARG A 179 27.63 8.71 6.91
N ASP A 180 28.56 8.43 6.01
CA ASP A 180 28.87 7.07 5.62
C ASP A 180 29.81 6.52 6.72
N TYR A 181 29.40 5.46 7.39
CA TYR A 181 30.30 4.69 8.26
C TYR A 181 30.37 3.27 7.71
N GLU A 182 31.60 2.78 7.54
CA GLU A 182 31.87 1.36 7.32
C GLU A 182 31.73 0.67 8.68
N ASP A 183 30.94 -0.40 8.75
CA ASP A 183 30.95 -1.29 9.90
C ASP A 183 32.23 -2.17 9.92
N GLU A 184 32.38 -2.99 10.97
CA GLU A 184 33.56 -3.87 11.13
C GLU A 184 33.69 -4.92 10.00
N ASP A 185 32.63 -5.13 9.23
CA ASP A 185 32.56 -6.07 8.11
C ASP A 185 32.68 -5.38 6.73
N GLY A 186 32.88 -4.06 6.70
CA GLY A 186 33.08 -3.26 5.49
C GLY A 186 31.78 -2.97 4.72
N TRP A 187 30.61 -3.14 5.34
CA TRP A 187 29.33 -2.72 4.76
C TRP A 187 29.06 -1.24 5.07
N ILE A 188 28.55 -0.53 4.05
CA ILE A 188 28.06 0.84 4.22
C ILE A 188 26.65 0.76 4.78
N VAL A 189 26.51 1.02 6.08
CA VAL A 189 25.19 1.13 6.73
C VAL A 189 24.64 2.53 6.46
N VAL A 190 23.69 2.63 5.54
CA VAL A 190 22.92 3.86 5.34
C VAL A 190 21.80 3.90 6.36
N GLU A 191 22.07 4.51 7.52
CA GLU A 191 21.05 4.75 8.52
C GLU A 191 20.06 5.79 7.97
N ALA A 192 18.85 5.36 7.63
CA ALA A 192 17.77 6.25 7.21
C ALA A 192 17.32 7.08 8.42
N ARG A 193 18.02 8.19 8.67
CA ARG A 193 17.65 9.13 9.73
C ARG A 193 16.30 9.76 9.44
N GLN A 194 15.37 9.49 10.35
CA GLN A 194 14.14 10.19 10.70
C GLN A 194 13.66 11.20 9.64
N THR A 195 12.69 10.74 8.87
CA THR A 195 11.91 11.51 7.90
C THR A 195 11.42 12.82 8.53
N ARG A 196 11.67 13.96 7.87
CA ARG A 196 10.76 15.12 7.97
C ARG A 196 9.32 14.59 7.91
N ASP A 197 8.39 15.16 8.66
CA ASP A 197 6.98 14.83 8.46
C ASP A 197 6.64 15.15 7.00
N LEU A 198 6.58 14.09 6.18
CA LEU A 198 6.36 14.20 4.74
C LEU A 198 4.87 14.46 4.45
N GLY A 199 4.05 14.54 5.49
CA GLY A 199 2.60 14.56 5.42
C GLY A 199 2.01 13.16 5.38
N LYS A 200 0.68 13.12 5.38
CA LYS A 200 -0.11 11.90 5.30
C LYS A 200 -1.19 12.00 4.23
N VAL A 201 -1.67 10.84 3.80
CA VAL A 201 -2.77 10.65 2.85
C VAL A 201 -3.89 9.86 3.49
N GLN A 202 -5.12 10.25 3.22
CA GLN A 202 -6.32 9.46 3.50
C GLN A 202 -7.11 9.28 2.21
N ILE A 203 -7.68 8.08 2.04
CA ILE A 203 -8.63 7.77 0.98
C ILE A 203 -10.01 7.64 1.60
N SER A 204 -10.97 8.41 1.11
CA SER A 204 -12.36 8.34 1.55
C SER A 204 -13.31 8.12 0.37
N ASP A 205 -14.55 7.76 0.69
CA ASP A 205 -15.62 7.53 -0.29
C ASP A 205 -15.23 6.54 -1.40
N LEU A 206 -14.35 5.57 -1.09
CA LEU A 206 -13.98 4.55 -2.04
C LEU A 206 -15.23 3.72 -2.36
N ARG A 207 -15.51 3.61 -3.66
CA ARG A 207 -16.61 2.81 -4.20
C ARG A 207 -16.14 2.14 -5.48
N ARG A 208 -16.43 0.85 -5.59
CA ARG A 208 -16.19 0.05 -6.78
C ARG A 208 -17.53 -0.40 -7.33
N THR A 209 -17.79 -0.22 -8.61
CA THR A 209 -19.04 -0.64 -9.27
C THR A 209 -18.72 -1.35 -10.56
N TRP A 210 -19.41 -2.48 -10.82
CA TRP A 210 -19.30 -3.17 -12.11
C TRP A 210 -20.15 -2.45 -13.16
N ASP A 211 -19.52 -2.10 -14.28
CA ASP A 211 -20.20 -1.59 -15.46
C ASP A 211 -20.43 -2.72 -16.46
N GLU A 212 -21.70 -3.11 -16.62
CA GLU A 212 -22.10 -4.17 -17.53
C GLU A 212 -21.94 -3.83 -19.01
N GLU A 213 -22.07 -2.55 -19.38
CA GLU A 213 -21.95 -2.09 -20.77
C GLU A 213 -20.48 -2.10 -21.18
N ASP A 214 -19.64 -1.58 -20.30
CA ASP A 214 -18.22 -1.39 -20.54
C ASP A 214 -17.35 -2.59 -20.15
N LYS A 215 -17.95 -3.61 -19.50
CA LYS A 215 -17.26 -4.79 -18.96
C LYS A 215 -16.03 -4.40 -18.14
N ALA A 216 -16.22 -3.41 -17.28
CA ALA A 216 -15.16 -2.75 -16.54
C ALA A 216 -15.58 -2.47 -15.10
N ILE A 217 -14.62 -2.37 -14.19
CA ILE A 217 -14.87 -1.84 -12.84
C ILE A 217 -14.60 -0.35 -12.85
N PHE A 218 -15.60 0.41 -12.40
CA PHE A 218 -15.48 1.83 -12.13
C PHE A 218 -15.18 2.03 -10.64
N THR A 219 -14.06 2.68 -10.35
CA THR A 219 -13.61 2.95 -8.98
C THR A 219 -13.56 4.45 -8.75
N SER A 220 -14.34 4.95 -7.79
CA SER A 220 -14.36 6.37 -7.41
C SER A 220 -13.93 6.54 -5.95
N PHE A 221 -13.17 7.59 -5.63
CA PHE A 221 -12.74 7.90 -4.27
C PHE A 221 -12.29 9.36 -4.16
N MET A 222 -12.05 9.81 -2.93
CA MET A 222 -11.43 11.09 -2.59
C MET A 222 -10.05 10.84 -2.01
N ILE A 223 -9.05 11.60 -2.44
CA ILE A 223 -7.73 11.68 -1.81
C ILE A 223 -7.71 12.94 -0.97
N SER A 224 -7.40 12.84 0.31
CA SER A 224 -7.16 13.98 1.19
C SER A 224 -5.75 13.92 1.75
N THR A 225 -5.08 15.07 1.85
CA THR A 225 -3.70 15.17 2.30
C THR A 225 -3.57 16.17 3.45
N THR A 226 -2.56 16.01 4.30
CA THR A 226 -2.35 16.87 5.49
C THR A 226 -1.94 18.31 5.15
N ASP A 227 -1.44 18.56 3.94
CA ASP A 227 -1.20 19.89 3.38
C ASP A 227 -2.48 20.59 2.88
N GLY A 228 -3.64 19.92 3.00
CA GLY A 228 -4.96 20.49 2.76
C GLY A 228 -5.52 20.26 1.36
N ASP A 229 -4.84 19.49 0.50
CA ASP A 229 -5.40 19.13 -0.79
C ASP A 229 -6.48 18.06 -0.63
N SER A 230 -7.54 18.18 -1.43
CA SER A 230 -8.57 17.17 -1.56
C SER A 230 -9.01 17.04 -3.01
N VAL A 231 -8.85 15.84 -3.58
CA VAL A 231 -9.07 15.58 -5.01
C VAL A 231 -9.99 14.37 -5.18
N ARG A 232 -11.04 14.53 -5.99
CA ARG A 232 -11.90 13.43 -6.42
C ARG A 232 -11.25 12.69 -7.58
N CYS A 233 -11.16 11.37 -7.46
CA CYS A 233 -10.56 10.51 -8.48
C CYS A 233 -11.54 9.43 -8.92
N GLU A 234 -11.53 9.17 -10.23
CA GLU A 234 -12.39 8.21 -10.89
C GLU A 234 -11.56 7.43 -11.90
N LEU A 235 -11.55 6.11 -11.75
CA LEU A 235 -10.72 5.19 -12.50
C LEU A 235 -11.60 4.13 -13.16
N ARG A 236 -11.30 3.81 -14.41
CA ARG A 236 -11.95 2.76 -15.18
C ARG A 236 -10.96 1.63 -15.41
N ILE A 237 -11.32 0.43 -15.00
CA ILE A 237 -10.46 -0.77 -15.02
C ILE A 237 -11.10 -1.77 -15.97
N THR A 238 -10.51 -1.94 -17.16
CA THR A 238 -11.08 -2.73 -18.26
C THR A 238 -10.62 -4.18 -18.31
N ASP A 239 -9.70 -4.58 -17.43
CA ASP A 239 -9.25 -5.97 -17.34
C ASP A 239 -10.18 -6.81 -16.47
N THR A 240 -10.09 -8.13 -16.65
CA THR A 240 -10.88 -9.14 -15.92
C THR A 240 -10.52 -9.15 -14.42
N GLU A 241 -11.07 -8.18 -13.68
CA GLU A 241 -11.21 -8.15 -12.23
C GLU A 241 -12.50 -8.90 -11.79
N PRO A 242 -12.66 -9.32 -10.52
CA PRO A 242 -12.12 -8.73 -9.28
C PRO A 242 -10.74 -9.22 -8.82
N GLU A 243 -10.10 -10.16 -9.53
CA GLU A 243 -8.93 -10.89 -9.00
C GLU A 243 -7.54 -10.31 -9.38
N GLY A 244 -7.49 -9.20 -10.11
CA GLY A 244 -6.24 -8.67 -10.66
C GLY A 244 -5.66 -7.49 -9.87
N SER A 245 -4.34 -7.42 -9.76
CA SER A 245 -3.68 -6.13 -9.51
C SER A 245 -3.75 -5.29 -10.79
N TRP A 246 -3.95 -3.99 -10.66
CA TRP A 246 -3.97 -3.06 -11.79
C TRP A 246 -3.30 -1.75 -11.44
N TYR A 247 -2.97 -1.02 -12.49
CA TYR A 247 -2.41 0.32 -12.38
C TYR A 247 -3.19 1.26 -13.30
N SER A 248 -3.55 2.44 -12.80
CA SER A 248 -4.25 3.44 -13.60
C SER A 248 -3.58 4.80 -13.47
N ARG A 249 -3.10 5.30 -14.61
CA ARG A 249 -2.84 6.72 -14.82
C ARG A 249 -4.13 7.39 -15.31
N GLY A 250 -5.15 7.42 -14.45
CA GLY A 250 -6.36 8.21 -14.66
C GLY A 250 -6.16 9.67 -14.26
N PRO A 251 -7.07 10.60 -14.60
CA PRO A 251 -6.92 12.05 -14.39
C PRO A 251 -7.12 12.45 -12.92
N CYS A 252 -6.40 11.81 -12.01
CA CYS A 252 -6.41 12.08 -10.57
C CYS A 252 -5.45 13.24 -10.25
N ASP A 253 -5.57 14.34 -10.99
CA ASP A 253 -4.73 15.54 -10.90
C ASP A 253 -3.21 15.23 -10.89
N LYS A 254 -2.50 15.55 -9.80
CA LYS A 254 -1.08 15.27 -9.58
C LYS A 254 -0.80 13.87 -9.04
N PHE A 255 -1.83 13.04 -8.85
CA PHE A 255 -1.69 11.72 -8.27
C PHE A 255 -1.70 10.62 -9.32
N THR A 256 -0.91 9.61 -9.04
CA THR A 256 -0.78 8.37 -9.78
C THR A 256 -1.19 7.23 -8.86
N ILE A 257 -2.05 6.33 -9.35
CA ILE A 257 -2.72 5.34 -8.51
C ILE A 257 -2.45 3.93 -9.01
N SER A 258 -2.03 3.05 -8.10
CA SER A 258 -1.98 1.60 -8.33
C SER A 258 -2.86 0.88 -7.34
N TRP A 259 -3.25 -0.35 -7.69
CA TRP A 259 -4.06 -1.23 -6.87
C TRP A 259 -3.47 -2.65 -6.90
N GLY A 260 -3.00 -3.13 -5.77
CA GLY A 260 -2.60 -4.52 -5.59
C GLY A 260 -3.69 -5.29 -4.86
N TYR A 261 -4.35 -6.25 -5.52
CA TYR A 261 -5.36 -7.10 -4.89
C TYR A 261 -4.78 -8.45 -4.46
N ASN A 262 -5.06 -8.84 -3.22
CA ASN A 262 -4.78 -10.14 -2.64
C ASN A 262 -6.08 -10.94 -2.52
N ASP A 263 -6.26 -11.89 -3.43
CA ASP A 263 -7.42 -12.77 -3.50
C ASP A 263 -7.60 -13.67 -2.28
N PHE A 264 -6.48 -14.08 -1.67
CA PHE A 264 -6.52 -14.94 -0.49
C PHE A 264 -7.10 -14.23 0.73
N ALA A 265 -6.75 -12.96 0.91
CA ALA A 265 -7.16 -12.15 2.05
C ALA A 265 -8.46 -11.38 1.80
N ASP A 266 -8.90 -11.31 0.55
CA ASP A 266 -9.86 -10.30 0.10
C ASP A 266 -9.45 -8.89 0.55
N SER A 267 -8.17 -8.58 0.38
CA SER A 267 -7.60 -7.28 0.74
C SER A 267 -6.96 -6.64 -0.48
N ALA A 268 -6.84 -5.32 -0.46
CA ALA A 268 -6.08 -4.62 -1.47
C ALA A 268 -5.33 -3.44 -0.89
N VAL A 269 -4.29 -3.04 -1.61
CA VAL A 269 -3.57 -1.82 -1.34
C VAL A 269 -3.58 -0.90 -2.54
N MET A 270 -4.06 0.31 -2.28
CA MET A 270 -3.94 1.43 -3.17
C MET A 270 -2.62 2.14 -2.90
N THR A 271 -1.75 2.21 -3.90
CA THR A 271 -0.58 3.09 -3.82
C THR A 271 -0.96 4.44 -4.40
N VAL A 272 -0.79 5.49 -3.58
CA VAL A 272 -1.07 6.88 -3.96
C VAL A 272 0.26 7.60 -4.11
N CYS A 273 0.68 7.80 -5.34
CA CYS A 273 1.89 8.55 -5.67
C CYS A 273 1.55 10.00 -6.01
N ASN A 274 2.25 10.98 -5.42
CA ASN A 274 2.24 12.38 -5.83
C ASN A 274 3.40 12.65 -6.80
N SER A 275 3.09 12.90 -8.07
CA SER A 275 4.11 13.09 -9.12
C SER A 275 4.93 14.37 -8.94
N ASN A 276 4.40 15.38 -8.24
CA ASN A 276 5.15 16.62 -8.00
C ASN A 276 6.29 16.42 -7.00
N THR A 277 6.07 15.60 -5.97
CA THR A 277 7.02 15.37 -4.88
C THR A 277 7.79 14.06 -5.01
N GLY A 278 7.31 13.13 -5.85
CA GLY A 278 7.82 11.76 -5.92
C GLY A 278 7.57 10.97 -4.63
N MET A 279 6.59 11.38 -3.81
CA MET A 279 6.24 10.67 -2.58
C MET A 279 5.06 9.74 -2.84
N ALA A 280 5.05 8.57 -2.19
CA ALA A 280 3.95 7.63 -2.23
C ALA A 280 3.47 7.24 -0.84
N ALA A 281 2.17 7.04 -0.69
CA ALA A 281 1.54 6.40 0.45
C ALA A 281 0.94 5.06 0.02
N PHE A 282 0.88 4.09 0.94
CA PHE A 282 0.28 2.78 0.71
C PHE A 282 -0.94 2.66 1.61
N VAL A 283 -2.12 2.62 0.99
CA VAL A 283 -3.41 2.68 1.68
C VAL A 283 -4.11 1.35 1.49
N GLY A 284 -4.29 0.58 2.56
CA GLY A 284 -4.95 -0.71 2.48
C GLY A 284 -6.45 -0.66 2.70
N PHE A 285 -7.11 -1.72 2.23
CA PHE A 285 -8.54 -1.96 2.35
C PHE A 285 -8.80 -3.47 2.48
N ASP A 286 -9.82 -3.84 3.26
CA ASP A 286 -10.29 -5.23 3.38
C ASP A 286 -11.72 -5.41 2.86
N GLY A 287 -12.04 -6.65 2.51
CA GLY A 287 -13.34 -7.05 1.99
C GLY A 287 -13.65 -6.39 0.64
N VAL A 288 -12.63 -6.25 -0.22
CA VAL A 288 -12.73 -5.42 -1.42
C VAL A 288 -13.45 -6.10 -2.59
N SER A 289 -13.66 -7.41 -2.53
CA SER A 289 -14.38 -8.21 -3.51
C SER A 289 -15.87 -7.85 -3.60
N ASP A 290 -16.42 -7.20 -2.57
CA ASP A 290 -17.80 -6.72 -2.53
C ASP A 290 -17.95 -5.45 -3.39
N LEU A 291 -18.33 -5.66 -4.66
CA LEU A 291 -18.69 -4.59 -5.57
C LEU A 291 -20.00 -3.93 -5.11
N ASP A 292 -20.14 -2.63 -5.36
CA ASP A 292 -21.25 -1.76 -4.93
C ASP A 292 -21.29 -1.36 -3.44
N LYS A 293 -20.26 -1.74 -2.67
CA LYS A 293 -20.03 -1.23 -1.32
C LYS A 293 -19.30 0.12 -1.35
N THR A 294 -19.67 1.01 -0.43
CA THR A 294 -18.85 2.18 -0.07
C THR A 294 -17.98 1.80 1.12
N TYR A 295 -16.68 1.94 0.97
CA TYR A 295 -15.72 1.64 2.03
C TYR A 295 -15.63 2.83 2.97
N ALA A 296 -15.42 2.55 4.26
CA ALA A 296 -15.13 3.60 5.22
C ALA A 296 -13.83 4.34 4.82
N PRO A 297 -13.64 5.60 5.26
CA PRO A 297 -12.37 6.27 5.09
C PRO A 297 -11.23 5.39 5.61
N SER A 298 -10.12 5.35 4.86
CA SER A 298 -8.89 4.75 5.33
C SER A 298 -8.37 5.51 6.54
N ARG A 299 -7.40 4.94 7.24
CA ARG A 299 -6.56 5.72 8.14
C ARG A 299 -5.67 6.71 7.36
N TRP A 300 -5.08 7.64 8.09
CA TRP A 300 -4.04 8.52 7.56
C TRP A 300 -2.70 7.79 7.45
N GLU A 301 -2.25 7.57 6.22
CA GLU A 301 -1.00 6.87 5.92
C GLU A 301 0.14 7.86 5.65
N PRO A 302 1.33 7.68 6.23
CA PRO A 302 2.46 8.56 5.99
C PRO A 302 2.95 8.46 4.54
N TYR A 303 3.39 9.60 4.01
CA TYR A 303 4.16 9.59 2.78
C TYR A 303 5.54 8.96 2.98
N HIS A 304 5.99 8.31 1.93
CA HIS A 304 7.31 7.75 1.81
C HIS A 304 7.97 8.22 0.52
N ILE A 305 9.28 8.39 0.54
CA ILE A 305 10.04 8.61 -0.69
C ILE A 305 9.99 7.31 -1.49
N ALA A 306 9.24 7.33 -2.59
CA ALA A 306 9.16 6.25 -3.58
C ALA A 306 9.71 6.70 -4.94
N GLY A 307 9.91 8.01 -5.09
CA GLY A 307 10.44 8.71 -6.25
C GLY A 307 9.64 8.48 -7.54
N CYS A 308 8.33 8.48 -7.43
CA CYS A 308 7.41 8.39 -8.55
C CYS A 308 7.18 9.74 -9.26
N LYS A 309 8.26 10.52 -9.41
CA LYS A 309 8.30 11.85 -10.04
C LYS A 309 8.78 11.74 -11.47
#